data_AF-A0A370KE18-F1
#
_entry.id   AF-A0A370KE18-F1
#
_cell.length_a   1.000
_cell.length_b   1.000
_cell.length_c   1.000
_cell.angle_alpha   90.00
_cell.angle_beta   90.00
_cell.angle_gamma   90.00
#
_symmetry.space_group_name_H-M   'P 1'
#
loop_
_entity.id
_entity.type
_entity.pdbx_description
1 polymer ?
#
loop_
_entity_poly.entity_id
_entity_poly.type
_entity_poly.pdbx_seq_one_letter_code
_entity_poly.pdbx_strand_id
1 'polypeptide(L)'
;MAAAAQSAFDGTWKVDMSKVQMPKQPDVVVVQNGEYACKTCVPPFQVKADGQDHAVSGHPYYDSVALTVVDARTVKETDKKAGKVVTIVTTTVAPDGKSAHFEFTDSSNTNGAPVTGSGEITRVAAGPAGSHAASGSWVTSSFDSLSDNGTTFTFKEEGGVLSMSTPAGQSYQAKIGGAEAPYKGDPGITSVSVKESGSNVLVETDKRDGKVISVSTSTLSADGKSMKIAVEDKLHNRSSSYVAIRQ
;
A
#
# COMPACT_ATOMS: atom_id res chain seq x y z
N MET A 1 15.71 -38.05 -14.54
CA MET A 1 15.54 -36.70 -13.95
C MET A 1 14.24 -36.74 -13.17
N ALA A 2 14.28 -36.50 -11.86
CA ALA A 2 13.06 -36.32 -11.08
C ALA A 2 12.42 -35.00 -11.54
N ALA A 3 11.15 -35.04 -11.96
CA ALA A 3 10.39 -33.81 -12.12
C ALA A 3 10.37 -33.11 -10.76
N ALA A 4 10.95 -31.91 -10.67
CA ALA A 4 10.76 -31.08 -9.48
C ALA A 4 9.25 -30.90 -9.32
N ALA A 5 8.73 -31.25 -8.14
CA ALA A 5 7.33 -30.98 -7.83
C ALA A 5 7.12 -29.48 -7.95
N GLN A 6 6.12 -29.08 -8.75
CA GLN A 6 5.76 -27.69 -8.92
C GLN A 6 5.46 -27.08 -7.54
N SER A 7 5.98 -25.89 -7.25
CA SER A 7 5.75 -25.25 -5.95
C SER A 7 4.25 -25.13 -5.69
N ALA A 8 3.83 -25.37 -4.45
CA ALA A 8 2.44 -25.20 -4.07
C ALA A 8 1.98 -23.73 -4.20
N PHE A 9 2.92 -22.78 -4.23
CA PHE A 9 2.67 -21.35 -4.41
C PHE A 9 2.50 -20.93 -5.87
N ASP A 10 2.91 -21.76 -6.83
CA ASP A 10 2.82 -21.45 -8.26
C ASP A 10 1.39 -21.10 -8.68
N GLY A 11 1.27 -20.00 -9.41
CA GLY A 11 0.02 -19.56 -9.99
C GLY A 11 -0.18 -18.06 -9.90
N THR A 12 -1.27 -17.62 -10.51
CA THR A 12 -1.77 -16.26 -10.39
C THR A 12 -2.78 -16.21 -9.26
N TRP A 13 -2.67 -15.18 -8.43
CA TRP A 13 -3.43 -14.98 -7.21
C TRP A 13 -4.12 -13.63 -7.28
N LYS A 14 -5.41 -13.60 -6.95
CA LYS A 14 -6.20 -12.37 -6.85
C LYS A 14 -6.71 -12.18 -5.44
N VAL A 15 -6.54 -10.99 -4.87
CA VAL A 15 -7.02 -10.66 -3.52
C VAL A 15 -8.55 -10.72 -3.48
N ASP A 16 -9.07 -11.44 -2.50
CA ASP A 16 -10.48 -11.42 -2.11
C ASP A 16 -10.72 -10.20 -1.24
N MET A 17 -11.23 -9.13 -1.86
CA MET A 17 -11.46 -7.84 -1.19
C MET A 17 -12.41 -7.94 0.01
N SER A 18 -13.28 -8.96 0.05
CA SER A 18 -14.19 -9.19 1.19
C SER A 18 -13.48 -9.74 2.43
N LYS A 19 -12.23 -10.19 2.31
CA LYS A 19 -11.43 -10.80 3.39
C LYS A 19 -10.21 -9.97 3.77
N VAL A 20 -10.19 -8.70 3.41
CA VAL A 20 -9.12 -7.79 3.81
C VAL A 20 -9.38 -7.29 5.24
N GLN A 21 -8.33 -7.32 6.05
CA GLN A 21 -8.27 -6.74 7.38
C GLN A 21 -7.31 -5.56 7.34
N MET A 22 -7.86 -4.36 7.41
CA MET A 22 -7.09 -3.12 7.43
C MET A 22 -6.32 -2.92 8.73
N PRO A 23 -5.25 -2.12 8.73
CA PRO A 23 -4.62 -1.64 9.96
C PRO A 23 -5.64 -0.93 10.86
N LYS A 24 -5.53 -1.16 12.17
CA LYS A 24 -6.39 -0.52 13.17
C LYS A 24 -5.83 0.80 13.68
N GLN A 25 -4.53 1.03 13.50
CA GLN A 25 -3.88 2.28 13.84
C GLN A 25 -4.34 3.38 12.88
N PRO A 26 -4.81 4.53 13.38
CA PRO A 26 -5.30 5.59 12.52
C PRO A 26 -4.16 6.35 11.82
N ASP A 27 -4.47 6.89 10.65
CA ASP A 27 -3.76 8.02 10.07
C ASP A 27 -4.21 9.33 10.72
N VAL A 28 -3.28 10.27 10.89
CA VAL A 28 -3.56 11.56 11.53
C VAL A 28 -3.20 12.69 10.58
N VAL A 29 -4.24 13.40 10.14
CA VAL A 29 -4.13 14.55 9.25
C VAL A 29 -4.73 15.79 9.91
N VAL A 30 -4.14 16.95 9.67
CA VAL A 30 -4.65 18.23 10.14
C VAL A 30 -4.61 19.24 9.01
N VAL A 31 -5.77 19.81 8.71
CA VAL A 31 -5.92 20.95 7.79
C VAL A 31 -6.43 22.13 8.61
N GLN A 32 -5.55 23.06 8.95
CA GLN A 32 -5.87 24.18 9.83
C GLN A 32 -4.99 25.38 9.48
N ASN A 33 -5.54 26.60 9.61
CA ASN A 33 -4.80 27.85 9.39
C ASN A 33 -4.12 27.94 8.01
N GLY A 34 -4.73 27.34 6.98
CA GLY A 34 -4.17 27.33 5.62
C GLY A 34 -3.01 26.34 5.42
N GLU A 35 -2.78 25.43 6.37
CA GLU A 35 -1.74 24.39 6.29
C GLU A 35 -2.34 22.99 6.36
N TYR A 36 -1.65 22.05 5.75
CA TYR A 36 -1.91 20.62 5.78
C TYR A 36 -0.72 19.90 6.41
N ALA A 37 -0.96 19.12 7.47
CA ALA A 37 0.04 18.26 8.09
C ALA A 37 -0.42 16.81 8.06
N CYS A 38 0.41 15.93 7.47
CA CYS A 38 0.27 14.48 7.60
C CYS A 38 1.23 14.00 8.70
N LYS A 39 0.69 13.73 9.90
CA LYS A 39 1.49 13.40 11.08
C LYS A 39 1.93 11.94 11.13
N THR A 40 1.20 11.06 10.43
CA THR A 40 1.48 9.61 10.35
C THR A 40 2.18 9.20 9.07
N CYS A 41 2.35 10.12 8.12
CA CYS A 41 3.23 9.90 6.97
C CYS A 41 4.67 9.67 7.45
N VAL A 42 5.44 8.92 6.67
CA VAL A 42 6.83 8.60 7.00
C VAL A 42 7.75 9.06 5.86
N PRO A 43 8.53 10.15 6.06
CA PRO A 43 8.51 11.05 7.23
C PRO A 43 7.24 11.92 7.32
N PRO A 44 6.91 12.45 8.52
CA PRO A 44 5.82 13.42 8.64
C PRO A 44 6.17 14.71 7.90
N PHE A 45 5.17 15.36 7.31
CA PHE A 45 5.36 16.62 6.59
C PHE A 45 4.25 17.62 6.87
N GLN A 46 4.52 18.87 6.51
CA GLN A 46 3.57 19.97 6.57
C GLN A 46 3.78 20.91 5.37
N VAL A 47 2.70 21.26 4.69
CA VAL A 47 2.67 22.11 3.50
C VAL A 47 1.51 23.09 3.58
N LYS A 48 1.45 24.11 2.70
CA LYS A 48 0.25 24.95 2.62
C LYS A 48 -0.89 24.19 1.93
N ALA A 49 -2.11 24.47 2.38
CA ALA A 49 -3.36 23.96 1.82
C ALA A 49 -3.94 24.95 0.79
N ASP A 50 -3.11 25.43 -0.14
CA ASP A 50 -3.42 26.47 -1.12
C ASP A 50 -3.57 25.94 -2.57
N GLY A 51 -3.53 24.61 -2.73
CA GLY A 51 -3.60 23.94 -4.03
C GLY A 51 -2.34 24.07 -4.89
N GLN A 52 -1.25 24.65 -4.38
CA GLN A 52 0.03 24.74 -5.08
C GLN A 52 0.95 23.58 -4.67
N ASP A 53 1.91 23.29 -5.55
CA ASP A 53 2.96 22.30 -5.30
C ASP A 53 3.93 22.81 -4.23
N HIS A 54 4.03 22.10 -3.10
CA HIS A 54 5.04 22.35 -2.07
C HIS A 54 5.98 21.17 -1.95
N ALA A 55 7.29 21.45 -1.93
CA ALA A 55 8.31 20.42 -1.83
C ALA A 55 8.27 19.68 -0.49
N VAL A 56 8.43 18.37 -0.54
CA VAL A 56 8.60 17.48 0.62
C VAL A 56 9.81 16.57 0.38
N SER A 57 10.39 16.03 1.45
CA SER A 57 11.66 15.29 1.36
C SER A 57 11.60 13.96 2.11
N GLY A 58 12.44 13.00 1.71
CA GLY A 58 12.51 11.68 2.35
C GLY A 58 11.46 10.67 1.87
N HIS A 59 10.62 11.03 0.91
CA HIS A 59 9.62 10.15 0.32
C HIS A 59 10.15 9.56 -1.01
N PRO A 60 10.16 8.23 -1.18
CA PRO A 60 10.60 7.63 -2.44
C PRO A 60 9.57 7.86 -3.56
N TYR A 61 8.28 7.87 -3.21
CA TYR A 61 7.14 7.85 -4.12
C TYR A 61 6.78 9.23 -4.69
N TYR A 62 7.07 10.32 -3.97
CA TYR A 62 6.80 11.70 -4.37
C TYR A 62 7.86 12.65 -3.81
N ASP A 63 7.93 13.87 -4.32
CA ASP A 63 8.80 14.95 -3.85
C ASP A 63 8.06 16.31 -3.73
N SER A 64 6.77 16.32 -4.06
CA SER A 64 5.91 17.49 -3.91
C SER A 64 4.48 17.05 -3.60
N VAL A 65 3.81 17.83 -2.75
CA VAL A 65 2.40 17.65 -2.35
C VAL A 65 1.66 18.96 -2.56
N ALA A 66 0.47 18.88 -3.14
CA ALA A 66 -0.48 19.98 -3.25
C ALA A 66 -1.81 19.58 -2.61
N LEU A 67 -2.24 20.28 -1.57
CA LEU A 67 -3.57 20.09 -0.97
C LEU A 67 -4.49 21.26 -1.30
N THR A 68 -5.61 20.96 -1.95
CA THR A 68 -6.70 21.91 -2.20
C THR A 68 -7.85 21.66 -1.23
N VAL A 69 -8.28 22.69 -0.49
CA VAL A 69 -9.59 22.68 0.18
C VAL A 69 -10.66 23.00 -0.86
N VAL A 70 -11.48 22.01 -1.21
CA VAL A 70 -12.51 22.14 -2.26
C VAL A 70 -13.76 22.82 -1.69
N ASP A 71 -14.19 22.37 -0.51
CA ASP A 71 -15.29 22.94 0.26
C ASP A 71 -15.08 22.61 1.75
N ALA A 72 -16.07 22.86 2.62
CA ALA A 72 -15.97 22.63 4.07
C ALA A 72 -15.81 21.16 4.52
N ARG A 73 -16.00 20.19 3.62
CA ARG A 73 -15.93 18.73 3.89
C ARG A 73 -15.06 17.98 2.89
N THR A 74 -14.64 18.62 1.81
CA THR A 74 -13.92 17.97 0.72
C THR A 74 -12.52 18.54 0.57
N VAL A 75 -11.52 17.66 0.52
CA VAL A 75 -10.14 18.00 0.16
C VAL A 75 -9.69 17.18 -1.04
N LYS A 76 -8.77 17.74 -1.82
CA LYS A 76 -8.08 17.05 -2.91
C LYS A 76 -6.58 17.17 -2.72
N GLU A 77 -5.91 16.03 -2.61
CA GLU A 77 -4.45 15.91 -2.57
C GLU A 77 -3.93 15.52 -3.95
N THR A 78 -2.80 16.08 -4.35
CA THR A 78 -2.09 15.72 -5.57
C THR A 78 -0.60 15.65 -5.26
N ASP A 79 -0.03 14.48 -5.48
CA ASP A 79 1.38 14.22 -5.27
C ASP A 79 2.11 14.17 -6.60
N LYS A 80 3.33 14.69 -6.61
CA LYS A 80 4.20 14.67 -7.78
C LYS A 80 5.55 14.04 -7.46
N LYS A 81 6.11 13.40 -8.48
CA LYS A 81 7.52 12.99 -8.52
C LYS A 81 8.19 13.61 -9.73
N ALA A 82 9.28 14.35 -9.52
CA ALA A 82 10.02 15.02 -10.59
C ALA A 82 9.10 15.84 -11.52
N GLY A 83 8.13 16.55 -10.94
CA GLY A 83 7.16 17.39 -11.67
C GLY A 83 6.01 16.64 -12.35
N LYS A 84 5.97 15.30 -12.32
CA LYS A 84 4.87 14.50 -12.87
C LYS A 84 3.89 14.12 -11.77
N VAL A 85 2.60 14.26 -12.04
CA VAL A 85 1.55 13.78 -11.12
C VAL A 85 1.66 12.26 -11.02
N VAL A 86 1.79 11.77 -9.79
CA VAL A 86 1.85 10.34 -9.49
C VAL A 86 0.62 9.88 -8.72
N THR A 87 0.06 10.73 -7.85
CA THR A 87 -1.10 10.38 -7.03
C THR A 87 -2.11 11.52 -7.05
N ILE A 88 -3.39 11.18 -7.11
CA ILE A 88 -4.50 12.09 -6.82
C ILE A 88 -5.43 11.38 -5.86
N VAL A 89 -5.77 12.03 -4.75
CA VAL A 89 -6.77 11.54 -3.80
C VAL A 89 -7.81 12.63 -3.58
N THR A 90 -9.09 12.27 -3.63
CA THR A 90 -10.18 13.13 -3.16
C THR A 90 -10.77 12.49 -1.92
N THR A 91 -10.99 13.27 -0.87
CA THR A 91 -11.62 12.80 0.38
C THR A 91 -12.77 13.71 0.75
N THR A 92 -13.95 13.12 0.95
CA THR A 92 -15.20 13.81 1.24
C THR A 92 -15.77 13.32 2.57
N VAL A 93 -15.76 14.18 3.58
CA VAL A 93 -16.27 13.87 4.91
C VAL A 93 -17.81 13.86 4.91
N ALA A 94 -18.40 12.83 5.51
CA ALA A 94 -19.84 12.72 5.67
C ALA A 94 -20.41 13.88 6.52
N PRO A 95 -21.70 14.26 6.34
CA PRO A 95 -22.32 15.35 7.11
C PRO A 95 -22.27 15.18 8.63
N ASP A 96 -22.32 13.94 9.13
CA ASP A 96 -22.22 13.64 10.56
C ASP A 96 -20.78 13.69 11.09
N GLY A 97 -19.82 13.89 10.19
CA GLY A 97 -18.40 13.91 10.46
C GLY A 97 -17.81 12.57 10.84
N LYS A 98 -18.54 11.46 10.88
CA LYS A 98 -18.05 10.18 11.45
C LYS A 98 -17.33 9.29 10.44
N SER A 99 -17.62 9.44 9.16
CA SER A 99 -16.93 8.77 8.06
C SER A 99 -16.48 9.75 6.98
N ALA A 100 -15.65 9.28 6.06
CA ALA A 100 -15.37 9.97 4.82
C ALA A 100 -15.19 8.96 3.69
N HIS A 101 -15.68 9.33 2.52
CA HIS A 101 -15.41 8.60 1.28
C HIS A 101 -14.09 9.09 0.68
N PHE A 102 -13.29 8.18 0.11
CA PHE A 102 -12.12 8.55 -0.66
C PHE A 102 -12.11 7.85 -2.02
N GLU A 103 -11.55 8.53 -3.02
CA GLU A 103 -11.28 7.99 -4.35
C GLU A 103 -9.85 8.38 -4.76
N PHE A 104 -9.14 7.48 -5.43
CA PHE A 104 -7.76 7.73 -5.81
C PHE A 104 -7.35 7.12 -7.16
N THR A 105 -6.30 7.72 -7.71
CA THR A 105 -5.44 7.14 -8.76
C THR A 105 -4.00 7.26 -8.28
N ASP A 106 -3.26 6.15 -8.35
CA ASP A 106 -1.88 6.05 -7.89
C ASP A 106 -1.00 5.38 -8.95
N SER A 107 0.01 6.11 -9.38
CA SER A 107 1.06 5.65 -10.29
C SER A 107 2.46 5.78 -9.70
N SER A 108 2.55 6.04 -8.40
CA SER A 108 3.80 6.29 -7.69
C SER A 108 4.68 5.05 -7.57
N ASN A 109 4.11 3.86 -7.65
CA ASN A 109 4.83 2.58 -7.60
C ASN A 109 4.52 1.64 -8.78
N THR A 110 3.96 2.14 -9.88
CA THR A 110 3.67 1.35 -11.09
C THR A 110 4.56 1.78 -12.25
N ASN A 111 4.91 0.85 -13.14
CA ASN A 111 5.46 1.19 -14.46
C ASN A 111 4.45 0.92 -15.59
N GLY A 112 3.22 0.53 -15.24
CA GLY A 112 2.10 0.29 -16.13
C GLY A 112 0.96 1.29 -15.91
N ALA A 113 -0.27 0.82 -16.05
CA ALA A 113 -1.45 1.63 -15.72
C ALA A 113 -1.46 2.00 -14.22
N PRO A 114 -2.00 3.18 -13.85
CA PRO A 114 -2.26 3.51 -12.46
C PRO A 114 -3.13 2.47 -11.77
N VAL A 115 -2.91 2.28 -10.47
CA VAL A 115 -3.88 1.63 -9.60
C VAL A 115 -4.95 2.65 -9.24
N THR A 116 -6.21 2.27 -9.35
CA THR A 116 -7.34 3.14 -9.01
C THR A 116 -8.22 2.44 -7.98
N GLY A 117 -8.88 3.21 -7.12
CA GLY A 117 -9.82 2.65 -6.18
C GLY A 117 -10.60 3.70 -5.42
N SER A 118 -11.49 3.21 -4.58
CA SER A 118 -12.31 4.03 -3.69
C SER A 118 -12.71 3.24 -2.45
N GLY A 119 -13.13 3.94 -1.41
CA GLY A 119 -13.57 3.30 -0.17
C GLY A 119 -13.96 4.28 0.92
N GLU A 120 -14.08 3.76 2.12
CA GLU A 120 -14.53 4.50 3.30
C GLU A 120 -13.47 4.48 4.39
N ILE A 121 -13.31 5.62 5.06
CA ILE A 121 -12.55 5.76 6.30
C ILE A 121 -13.50 6.15 7.44
N THR A 122 -13.28 5.62 8.63
CA THR A 122 -14.02 5.96 9.84
C THR A 122 -13.16 6.78 10.79
N ARG A 123 -13.77 7.80 11.39
CA ARG A 123 -13.10 8.70 12.33
C ARG A 123 -12.91 8.02 13.69
N VAL A 124 -11.68 8.03 14.17
CA VAL A 124 -11.29 7.65 15.53
C VAL A 124 -11.30 8.86 16.46
N ALA A 125 -10.77 10.00 16.01
CA ALA A 125 -10.72 11.23 16.77
C ALA A 125 -10.95 12.46 15.89
N ALA A 126 -11.61 13.48 16.43
CA ALA A 126 -11.76 14.77 15.77
C ALA A 126 -10.41 15.51 15.66
N GLY A 127 -10.27 16.33 14.63
CA GLY A 127 -9.16 17.27 14.54
C GLY A 127 -9.26 18.38 15.60
N PRO A 128 -8.22 19.24 15.69
CA PRO A 128 -8.25 20.41 16.57
C PRO A 128 -9.48 21.30 16.33
N ALA A 129 -9.96 21.99 17.36
CA ALA A 129 -11.07 22.93 17.21
C ALA A 129 -10.76 24.00 16.15
N GLY A 130 -11.73 24.28 15.28
CA GLY A 130 -11.57 25.23 14.17
C GLY A 130 -10.77 24.70 12.96
N SER A 131 -10.34 23.43 12.97
CA SER A 131 -9.76 22.79 11.79
C SER A 131 -10.83 22.38 10.77
N HIS A 132 -10.41 22.20 9.52
CA HIS A 132 -11.27 21.71 8.44
C HIS A 132 -11.79 20.29 8.77
N ALA A 133 -12.97 19.92 8.26
CA ALA A 133 -13.63 18.65 8.63
C ALA A 133 -12.80 17.39 8.30
N ALA A 134 -11.93 17.46 7.30
CA ALA A 134 -10.99 16.37 6.96
C ALA A 134 -9.96 16.10 8.07
N SER A 135 -9.70 17.06 8.95
CA SER A 135 -8.73 16.92 10.05
C SER A 135 -9.22 15.92 11.08
N GLY A 136 -8.35 15.02 11.52
CA GLY A 136 -8.65 14.03 12.54
C GLY A 136 -7.77 12.80 12.44
N SER A 137 -8.15 11.80 13.23
CA SER A 137 -7.58 10.45 13.17
C SER A 137 -8.55 9.53 12.45
N TRP A 138 -8.09 8.81 11.44
CA TRP A 138 -8.93 8.04 10.52
C TRP A 138 -8.40 6.62 10.32
N VAL A 139 -9.29 5.64 10.23
CA VAL A 139 -8.96 4.25 9.89
C VAL A 139 -9.71 3.87 8.63
N THR A 140 -9.05 3.21 7.67
CA THR A 140 -9.71 2.61 6.51
C THR A 140 -10.63 1.49 6.93
N SER A 141 -11.92 1.64 6.61
CA SER A 141 -12.97 0.71 6.98
C SER A 141 -13.25 -0.30 5.87
N SER A 142 -13.22 0.15 4.61
CA SER A 142 -13.45 -0.70 3.44
C SER A 142 -12.83 -0.10 2.17
N PHE A 143 -12.67 -0.95 1.15
CA PHE A 143 -12.59 -0.52 -0.24
C PHE A 143 -13.87 -0.93 -0.95
N ASP A 144 -14.46 0.01 -1.69
CA ASP A 144 -15.59 -0.24 -2.58
C ASP A 144 -15.09 -0.75 -3.94
N SER A 145 -13.93 -0.24 -4.37
CA SER A 145 -13.29 -0.64 -5.60
C SER A 145 -11.77 -0.59 -5.50
N LEU A 146 -11.11 -1.49 -6.22
CA LEU A 146 -9.67 -1.52 -6.45
C LEU A 146 -9.43 -2.18 -7.81
N SER A 147 -8.57 -1.58 -8.64
CA SER A 147 -8.29 -2.09 -9.98
C SER A 147 -7.52 -3.43 -9.92
N ASP A 148 -7.74 -4.28 -10.92
CA ASP A 148 -7.19 -5.64 -10.96
C ASP A 148 -5.65 -5.69 -10.94
N ASN A 149 -4.99 -4.68 -11.53
CA ASN A 149 -3.53 -4.54 -11.49
C ASN A 149 -2.97 -4.27 -10.09
N GLY A 150 -3.78 -3.78 -9.16
CA GLY A 150 -3.41 -3.58 -7.76
C GLY A 150 -3.76 -4.76 -6.83
N THR A 151 -4.47 -5.78 -7.33
CA THR A 151 -4.96 -6.90 -6.52
C THR A 151 -4.51 -8.27 -7.03
N THR A 152 -3.69 -8.30 -8.07
CA THR A 152 -3.23 -9.53 -8.72
C THR A 152 -1.71 -9.65 -8.66
N PHE A 153 -1.21 -10.84 -8.36
CA PHE A 153 0.21 -11.17 -8.42
C PHE A 153 0.40 -12.62 -8.86
N THR A 154 1.56 -12.93 -9.40
CA THR A 154 1.91 -14.27 -9.89
C THR A 154 3.18 -14.74 -9.21
N PHE A 155 3.16 -15.97 -8.71
CA PHE A 155 4.34 -16.68 -8.26
C PHE A 155 4.70 -17.80 -9.24
N LYS A 156 6.00 -17.98 -9.46
CA LYS A 156 6.56 -19.13 -10.16
C LYS A 156 7.88 -19.52 -9.51
N GLU A 157 8.00 -20.77 -9.08
CA GLU A 157 9.25 -21.33 -8.57
C GLU A 157 9.92 -22.23 -9.60
N GLU A 158 11.22 -22.03 -9.81
CA GLU A 158 12.00 -22.89 -10.68
C GLU A 158 13.41 -23.07 -10.10
N GLY A 159 13.78 -24.31 -9.77
CA GLY A 159 15.11 -24.63 -9.25
C GLY A 159 15.44 -23.94 -7.92
N GLY A 160 14.45 -23.75 -7.03
CA GLY A 160 14.63 -23.07 -5.75
C GLY A 160 14.72 -21.54 -5.85
N VAL A 161 14.38 -20.96 -7.01
CA VAL A 161 14.24 -19.52 -7.22
C VAL A 161 12.77 -19.19 -7.37
N LEU A 162 12.24 -18.38 -6.45
CA LEU A 162 10.90 -17.82 -6.55
C LEU A 162 10.93 -16.54 -7.39
N SER A 163 10.11 -16.51 -8.42
CA SER A 163 9.79 -15.32 -9.21
C SER A 163 8.44 -14.78 -8.77
N MET A 164 8.36 -13.47 -8.54
CA MET A 164 7.12 -12.75 -8.31
C MET A 164 6.97 -11.66 -9.38
N SER A 165 5.74 -11.47 -9.87
CA SER A 165 5.40 -10.34 -10.72
C SER A 165 3.97 -9.87 -10.48
N THR A 166 3.71 -8.58 -10.68
CA THR A 166 2.36 -7.99 -10.69
C THR A 166 2.05 -7.36 -12.06
N PRO A 167 0.76 -7.13 -12.39
CA PRO A 167 0.39 -6.37 -13.59
C PRO A 167 0.77 -4.88 -13.52
N ALA A 168 1.01 -4.32 -12.32
CA ALA A 168 1.56 -2.97 -12.13
C ALA A 168 3.09 -2.91 -12.38
N GLY A 169 3.70 -4.07 -12.64
CA GLY A 169 5.08 -4.20 -13.10
C GLY A 169 6.13 -4.23 -11.99
N GLN A 170 5.71 -4.48 -10.75
CA GLN A 170 6.63 -4.89 -9.70
C GLN A 170 7.08 -6.34 -9.93
N SER A 171 8.34 -6.65 -9.63
CA SER A 171 8.85 -8.02 -9.76
C SER A 171 10.14 -8.27 -8.99
N TYR A 172 10.41 -9.54 -8.72
CA TYR A 172 11.72 -10.03 -8.27
C TYR A 172 11.97 -11.47 -8.70
N GLN A 173 13.23 -11.90 -8.58
CA GLN A 173 13.64 -13.31 -8.60
C GLN A 173 14.56 -13.55 -7.41
N ALA A 174 14.13 -14.34 -6.44
CA ALA A 174 14.85 -14.54 -5.19
C ALA A 174 15.06 -16.03 -4.93
N LYS A 175 16.28 -16.41 -4.57
CA LYS A 175 16.57 -17.78 -4.12
C LYS A 175 15.93 -18.01 -2.75
N ILE A 176 15.13 -19.05 -2.61
CA ILE A 176 14.49 -19.40 -1.34
C ILE A 176 15.57 -19.78 -0.32
N GLY A 177 15.54 -19.13 0.84
CA GLY A 177 16.56 -19.26 1.89
C GLY A 177 17.93 -18.69 1.50
N GLY A 178 18.01 -17.98 0.38
CA GLY A 178 19.23 -17.35 -0.12
C GLY A 178 19.48 -15.95 0.46
N ALA A 179 20.52 -15.30 -0.07
CA ALA A 179 20.77 -13.89 0.17
C ALA A 179 19.69 -13.00 -0.46
N GLU A 180 19.69 -11.72 -0.11
CA GLU A 180 18.81 -10.72 -0.71
C GLU A 180 18.98 -10.63 -2.23
N ALA A 181 17.86 -10.44 -2.92
CA ALA A 181 17.80 -10.22 -4.36
C ALA A 181 17.23 -8.82 -4.66
N PRO A 182 17.56 -8.21 -5.83
CA PRO A 182 16.99 -6.94 -6.23
C PRO A 182 15.48 -7.01 -6.45
N TYR A 183 14.77 -6.01 -5.94
CA TYR A 183 13.36 -5.76 -6.25
C TYR A 183 13.27 -4.72 -7.39
N LYS A 184 12.32 -4.89 -8.31
CA LYS A 184 12.16 -4.02 -9.48
C LYS A 184 10.76 -3.45 -9.55
N GLY A 185 10.64 -2.24 -10.08
CA GLY A 185 9.34 -1.60 -10.37
C GLY A 185 8.72 -0.85 -9.19
N ASP A 186 9.33 -0.86 -7.99
CA ASP A 186 8.88 -0.09 -6.83
C ASP A 186 9.99 0.90 -6.39
N PRO A 187 9.74 2.22 -6.36
CA PRO A 187 10.75 3.20 -5.92
C PRO A 187 11.15 3.11 -4.45
N GLY A 188 10.33 2.49 -3.61
CA GLY A 188 10.53 2.37 -2.17
C GLY A 188 10.96 0.98 -1.70
N ILE A 189 11.19 0.01 -2.59
CA ILE A 189 11.76 -1.30 -2.25
C ILE A 189 13.00 -1.53 -3.09
N THR A 190 14.14 -1.75 -2.44
CA THR A 190 15.43 -1.97 -3.12
C THR A 190 15.79 -3.45 -3.22
N SER A 191 15.44 -4.24 -2.21
CA SER A 191 15.77 -5.67 -2.15
C SER A 191 14.72 -6.45 -1.38
N VAL A 192 14.73 -7.76 -1.62
CA VAL A 192 13.82 -8.73 -1.02
C VAL A 192 14.58 -9.99 -0.65
N SER A 193 14.16 -10.64 0.43
CA SER A 193 14.60 -12.00 0.77
C SER A 193 13.38 -12.87 1.03
N VAL A 194 13.44 -14.12 0.59
CA VAL A 194 12.35 -15.07 0.71
C VAL A 194 12.84 -16.33 1.40
N LYS A 195 12.05 -16.88 2.32
CA LYS A 195 12.29 -18.18 2.95
C LYS A 195 10.99 -18.96 3.08
N GLU A 196 11.11 -20.28 3.11
CA GLU A 196 10.00 -21.14 3.50
C GLU A 196 10.06 -21.47 5.00
N SER A 197 8.89 -21.65 5.60
CA SER A 197 8.73 -22.05 6.99
C SER A 197 7.78 -23.25 7.08
N GLY A 198 8.22 -24.38 6.51
CA GLY A 198 7.36 -25.53 6.24
C GLY A 198 6.81 -25.51 4.82
N SER A 199 6.09 -26.56 4.41
CA SER A 199 5.70 -26.78 3.02
C SER A 199 4.59 -25.87 2.49
N ASN A 200 3.95 -25.08 3.35
CA ASN A 200 2.81 -24.24 3.00
C ASN A 200 2.94 -22.80 3.52
N VAL A 201 4.12 -22.39 3.98
CA VAL A 201 4.38 -21.04 4.48
C VAL A 201 5.57 -20.43 3.77
N LEU A 202 5.34 -19.28 3.14
CA LEU A 202 6.35 -18.42 2.54
C LEU A 202 6.46 -17.14 3.37
N VAL A 203 7.68 -16.74 3.70
CA VAL A 203 7.96 -15.46 4.36
C VAL A 203 8.82 -14.62 3.43
N GLU A 204 8.30 -13.46 3.07
CA GLU A 204 8.97 -12.45 2.26
C GLU A 204 9.31 -11.25 3.15
N THR A 205 10.48 -10.66 2.92
CA THR A 205 10.99 -9.53 3.70
C THR A 205 11.54 -8.50 2.75
N ASP A 206 10.83 -7.38 2.65
CA ASP A 206 11.17 -6.26 1.79
C ASP A 206 12.02 -5.25 2.53
N LYS A 207 13.00 -4.70 1.80
CA LYS A 207 13.97 -3.77 2.34
C LYS A 207 14.12 -2.55 1.46
N ARG A 208 14.43 -1.43 2.12
CA ARG A 208 14.86 -0.18 1.50
C ARG A 208 16.24 0.17 2.04
N ASP A 209 17.23 0.23 1.16
CA ASP A 209 18.61 0.54 1.49
C ASP A 209 19.15 -0.34 2.64
N GLY A 210 18.84 -1.64 2.57
CA GLY A 210 19.23 -2.66 3.56
C GLY A 210 18.40 -2.67 4.86
N LYS A 211 17.48 -1.73 5.05
CA LYS A 211 16.58 -1.70 6.23
C LYS A 211 15.27 -2.40 5.91
N VAL A 212 14.80 -3.25 6.83
CA VAL A 212 13.49 -3.92 6.70
C VAL A 212 12.36 -2.91 6.79
N ILE A 213 11.48 -2.92 5.79
CA ILE A 213 10.32 -2.04 5.71
C ILE A 213 8.98 -2.79 5.73
N SER A 214 8.97 -4.04 5.28
CA SER A 214 7.79 -4.91 5.32
C SER A 214 8.21 -6.36 5.52
N VAL A 215 7.37 -7.12 6.23
CA VAL A 215 7.46 -8.58 6.30
C VAL A 215 6.08 -9.13 5.98
N SER A 216 5.98 -9.99 4.96
CA SER A 216 4.75 -10.69 4.64
C SER A 216 4.89 -12.18 4.92
N THR A 217 3.87 -12.77 5.53
CA THR A 217 3.78 -14.21 5.80
C THR A 217 2.57 -14.77 5.07
N SER A 218 2.85 -15.56 4.04
CA SER A 218 1.88 -16.18 3.16
C SER A 218 1.68 -17.63 3.55
N THR A 219 0.48 -17.99 4.01
CA THR A 219 0.09 -19.34 4.41
C THR A 219 -0.92 -19.90 3.43
N LEU A 220 -0.56 -20.97 2.74
CA LEU A 220 -1.42 -21.65 1.77
C LEU A 220 -2.41 -22.59 2.48
N SER A 221 -3.66 -22.62 2.02
CA SER A 221 -4.67 -23.59 2.47
C SER A 221 -4.30 -25.01 2.06
N ALA A 222 -4.82 -26.01 2.79
CA ALA A 222 -4.52 -27.42 2.52
C ALA A 222 -4.94 -27.88 1.10
N ASP A 223 -5.97 -27.26 0.53
CA ASP A 223 -6.43 -27.52 -0.85
C ASP A 223 -5.67 -26.70 -1.91
N GLY A 224 -4.75 -25.82 -1.50
CA GLY A 224 -3.99 -24.95 -2.38
C GLY A 224 -4.80 -23.82 -3.04
N LYS A 225 -6.09 -23.67 -2.77
CA LYS A 225 -6.94 -22.72 -3.51
C LYS A 225 -6.89 -21.29 -2.98
N SER A 226 -6.48 -21.12 -1.72
CA SER A 226 -6.42 -19.82 -1.06
C SER A 226 -5.10 -19.64 -0.33
N MET A 227 -4.66 -18.39 -0.22
CA MET A 227 -3.49 -17.99 0.51
C MET A 227 -3.89 -16.89 1.47
N LYS A 228 -3.61 -17.06 2.77
CA LYS A 228 -3.73 -15.98 3.75
C LYS A 228 -2.39 -15.27 3.85
N ILE A 229 -2.36 -13.97 3.61
CA ILE A 229 -1.17 -13.14 3.72
C ILE A 229 -1.36 -12.23 4.93
N ALA A 230 -0.46 -12.32 5.91
CA ALA A 230 -0.33 -11.36 6.98
C ALA A 230 0.85 -10.43 6.68
N VAL A 231 0.65 -9.12 6.80
CA VAL A 231 1.67 -8.10 6.48
C VAL A 231 2.00 -7.31 7.74
N GLU A 232 3.28 -7.19 8.03
CA GLU A 232 3.84 -6.33 9.06
C GLU A 232 4.58 -5.17 8.39
N ASP A 233 3.91 -4.02 8.33
CA ASP A 233 4.51 -2.77 7.87
C ASP A 233 5.39 -2.20 8.99
N LYS A 234 6.71 -2.32 8.80
CA LYS A 234 7.71 -1.86 9.77
C LYS A 234 7.94 -0.35 9.68
N LEU A 235 7.63 0.29 8.55
CA LEU A 235 7.76 1.74 8.39
C LEU A 235 6.70 2.47 9.23
N HIS A 236 5.45 2.02 9.18
CA HIS A 236 4.34 2.64 9.89
C HIS A 236 4.01 1.96 11.22
N ASN A 237 4.70 0.85 11.55
CA ASN A 237 4.40 0.01 12.71
C ASN A 237 2.93 -0.46 12.73
N ARG A 238 2.49 -0.98 11.58
CA ARG A 238 1.12 -1.41 11.31
C ARG A 238 1.08 -2.88 10.91
N SER A 239 -0.09 -3.48 11.03
CA SER A 239 -0.32 -4.83 10.55
C SER A 239 -1.65 -4.91 9.82
N SER A 240 -1.68 -5.69 8.76
CA SER A 240 -2.88 -6.00 7.99
C SER A 240 -2.87 -7.47 7.58
N SER A 241 -3.99 -7.95 7.06
CA SER A 241 -3.99 -9.25 6.39
C SER A 241 -5.03 -9.29 5.29
N TYR A 242 -4.86 -10.20 4.34
CA TYR A 242 -5.83 -10.45 3.29
C TYR A 242 -5.77 -11.92 2.87
N VAL A 243 -6.78 -12.34 2.12
CA VAL A 243 -6.80 -13.65 1.47
C VAL A 243 -6.72 -13.45 -0.03
N ALA A 244 -5.86 -14.19 -0.71
CA ALA A 244 -5.81 -14.27 -2.15
C ALA A 244 -6.34 -15.63 -2.62
N ILE A 245 -7.03 -15.65 -3.74
CA ILE A 245 -7.63 -16.83 -4.37
C ILE A 245 -6.88 -17.12 -5.66
N ARG A 246 -6.51 -18.39 -5.85
CA ARG A 246 -5.87 -18.84 -7.08
C ARG A 246 -6.82 -18.67 -8.27
N GLN A 247 -6.31 -18.11 -9.37
CA GLN A 247 -7.06 -17.89 -10.61
C GLN A 247 -6.98 -19.11 -11.53
#